data_AF-A0A949A332-F1
#
_entry.id   AF-A0A949A332-F1
#
_cell.length_a   1.000
_cell.length_b   1.000
_cell.length_c   1.000
_cell.angle_alpha   90.00
_cell.angle_beta   90.00
_cell.angle_gamma   90.00
#
_symmetry.space_group_name_H-M   'P 1'
#
loop_
_entity.id
_entity.type
_entity.pdbx_description
1 polymer ?
#
loop_
_entity_poly.entity_id
_entity_poly.type
_entity_poly.pdbx_seq_one_letter_code
_entity_poly.pdbx_strand_id
1 'polypeptide(L)'
;MLKKILCTLAMPAALTFAYVVPARADVPPAPVNQNIGIPDGVFNNLVEANCRACHEDTTVVKPETIPNRHHLLVGKTIPDPTAAPTGIPGNAYECLSCHQMVWDPAAYSYSFVSFRDCLLCHQQVAGQASVHHLTAKALADDCKACHGPIDNPGDGHYVPAYDPSLVTPQVHTGTGANGEGGCAFCHDEGTDSASGIVVYNNADTHHSTGLVYLGKCTLCHDIHADPDARVRQCENCHGVNSLHNIQVDSDANGIDPGTEAAYYGHIGNQDDCWGCHGFTAAAAPYSGPVIPDISGVSASTVTAGFDTQLTISGAAFTNLVQGPTGPIEITSTISLKAADGSETVLTPDSITEGTIVVTVPATLAAGNYALTAVKGPSASNSVNLAVMPEVKITSASCSNGVVSITGSGFSQYVNASGSGTSVYLTDAVANCTVLSWTDTTIDAQCGECDPSINVDSVYGEAYGAVSVKKTIIKKPSTRR
;
A
#
# COMPACT_ATOMS: atom_id res chain seq x y z
N MET A 1 -4.60 -66.11 -20.12
CA MET A 1 -5.72 -65.38 -19.46
C MET A 1 -5.25 -64.24 -18.54
N LEU A 2 -4.04 -64.27 -17.98
CA LEU A 2 -3.50 -63.19 -17.12
C LEU A 2 -3.41 -61.80 -17.78
N LYS A 3 -3.10 -61.70 -19.08
CA LYS A 3 -2.98 -60.40 -19.79
C LYS A 3 -4.29 -59.62 -19.93
N LYS A 4 -5.45 -60.29 -19.85
CA LYS A 4 -6.75 -59.60 -19.96
C LYS A 4 -7.23 -59.02 -18.63
N ILE A 5 -6.73 -59.51 -17.50
CA ILE A 5 -7.11 -59.05 -16.16
C ILE A 5 -6.30 -57.80 -15.74
N LEU A 6 -5.06 -57.65 -16.23
CA LEU A 6 -4.26 -56.43 -15.95
C LEU A 6 -4.82 -55.18 -16.66
N CYS A 7 -5.39 -55.30 -17.86
CA CYS A 7 -5.95 -54.13 -18.57
C CYS A 7 -7.26 -53.62 -17.96
N THR A 8 -8.02 -54.46 -17.25
CA THR A 8 -9.31 -54.05 -16.66
C THR A 8 -9.16 -53.35 -15.30
N LEU A 9 -8.05 -53.57 -14.59
CA LEU A 9 -7.75 -52.90 -13.32
C LEU A 9 -6.95 -51.60 -13.47
N ALA A 10 -6.31 -51.37 -14.64
CA ALA A 10 -5.57 -50.14 -14.90
C ALA A 10 -6.46 -48.94 -15.32
N MET A 11 -7.63 -49.20 -15.93
CA MET A 11 -8.53 -48.13 -16.39
C MET A 11 -9.22 -47.35 -15.27
N PRO A 12 -9.69 -47.95 -14.16
CA PRO A 12 -10.27 -47.18 -13.07
C PRO A 12 -9.24 -46.31 -12.34
N ALA A 13 -8.00 -46.80 -12.18
CA ALA A 13 -6.92 -46.08 -11.51
C ALA A 13 -6.41 -44.87 -12.32
N ALA A 14 -6.36 -44.99 -13.66
CA ALA A 14 -6.01 -43.88 -14.54
C ALA A 14 -7.12 -42.82 -14.61
N LEU A 15 -8.40 -43.20 -14.45
CA LEU A 15 -9.52 -42.24 -14.42
C LEU A 15 -9.59 -41.48 -13.08
N THR A 16 -9.18 -42.08 -11.96
CA THR A 16 -9.10 -41.38 -10.67
C THR A 16 -8.00 -40.33 -10.58
N PHE A 17 -6.93 -40.43 -11.39
CA PHE A 17 -5.86 -39.41 -11.42
C PHE A 17 -6.15 -38.25 -12.39
N ALA A 18 -7.01 -38.43 -13.40
CA ALA A 18 -7.38 -37.37 -14.33
C ALA A 18 -8.40 -36.35 -13.76
N TYR A 19 -9.01 -36.65 -12.61
CA TYR A 19 -10.00 -35.78 -11.95
C TYR A 19 -9.52 -35.20 -10.61
N VAL A 20 -8.25 -35.37 -10.25
CA VAL A 20 -7.62 -34.45 -9.30
C VAL A 20 -7.29 -33.18 -10.09
N VAL A 21 -8.34 -32.48 -10.54
CA VAL A 21 -8.22 -31.04 -10.76
C VAL A 21 -7.57 -30.56 -9.47
N PRO A 22 -6.42 -29.86 -9.51
CA PRO A 22 -5.93 -29.23 -8.30
C PRO A 22 -7.11 -28.40 -7.82
N ALA A 23 -7.74 -28.84 -6.73
CA ALA A 23 -8.58 -27.97 -5.95
C ALA A 23 -7.60 -26.87 -5.60
N ARG A 24 -7.61 -25.79 -6.40
CA ARG A 24 -7.03 -24.54 -5.97
C ARG A 24 -7.77 -24.33 -4.68
N ALA A 25 -7.06 -24.52 -3.57
CA ALA A 25 -7.59 -24.15 -2.29
C ALA A 25 -8.08 -22.74 -2.54
N ASP A 26 -9.38 -22.55 -2.35
CA ASP A 26 -10.02 -21.26 -2.38
C ASP A 26 -9.48 -20.54 -1.15
N VAL A 27 -8.20 -20.17 -1.23
CA VAL A 27 -7.48 -19.43 -0.22
C VAL A 27 -8.10 -18.06 -0.39
N PRO A 28 -8.91 -17.62 0.57
CA PRO A 28 -9.50 -16.30 0.50
C PRO A 28 -8.36 -15.31 0.25
N PRO A 29 -8.58 -14.28 -0.58
CA PRO A 29 -7.58 -13.24 -0.77
C PRO A 29 -7.05 -12.80 0.60
N ALA A 30 -5.74 -12.53 0.68
CA ALA A 30 -5.14 -12.12 1.94
C ALA A 30 -5.95 -10.94 2.51
N PRO A 31 -6.27 -10.93 3.82
CA PRO A 31 -7.07 -9.87 4.40
C PRO A 31 -6.39 -8.53 4.09
N VAL A 32 -7.15 -7.64 3.47
CA VAL A 32 -6.65 -6.31 3.10
C VAL A 32 -6.15 -5.56 4.32
N ASN A 33 -5.28 -4.59 4.09
CA ASN A 33 -4.71 -3.80 5.16
C ASN A 33 -5.76 -2.86 5.76
N GLN A 34 -6.36 -3.24 6.89
CA GLN A 34 -7.36 -2.43 7.60
C GLN A 34 -6.78 -1.16 8.24
N ASN A 35 -5.46 -1.01 8.24
CA ASN A 35 -4.80 0.12 8.89
C ASN A 35 -4.53 1.31 7.95
N ILE A 36 -5.06 1.28 6.71
CA ILE A 36 -4.86 2.35 5.75
C ILE A 36 -5.80 3.55 5.96
N GLY A 37 -6.66 3.49 6.98
CA GLY A 37 -7.55 4.59 7.37
C GLY A 37 -6.84 5.70 8.16
N ILE A 38 -7.44 6.89 8.17
CA ILE A 38 -7.15 7.97 9.12
C ILE A 38 -8.18 7.81 10.24
N PRO A 39 -7.80 7.98 11.53
CA PRO A 39 -8.81 7.92 12.58
C PRO A 39 -9.83 9.06 12.39
N ASP A 40 -11.11 8.80 12.63
CA ASP A 40 -12.18 9.80 12.72
C ASP A 40 -11.98 10.67 13.97
N GLY A 41 -10.93 11.48 13.91
CA GLY A 41 -10.42 12.28 15.00
C GLY A 41 -10.64 13.77 14.76
N VAL A 42 -10.73 14.50 15.86
CA VAL A 42 -10.82 15.96 15.84
C VAL A 42 -9.49 16.54 16.35
N PHE A 43 -8.84 17.40 15.56
CA PHE A 43 -7.57 18.04 15.92
C PHE A 43 -7.77 19.21 16.92
N ASN A 44 -8.37 18.97 18.08
CA ASN A 44 -8.77 20.03 19.02
C ASN A 44 -8.15 19.92 20.43
N ASN A 45 -7.10 19.11 20.55
CA ASN A 45 -6.36 18.88 21.80
C ASN A 45 -4.89 19.29 21.69
N LEU A 46 -4.55 20.14 20.72
CA LEU A 46 -3.17 20.60 20.53
C LEU A 46 -2.74 21.42 21.76
N VAL A 47 -1.50 21.25 22.20
CA VAL A 47 -0.90 22.18 23.16
C VAL A 47 -0.15 23.27 22.42
N GLU A 48 0.12 24.39 23.10
CA GLU A 48 0.82 25.56 22.54
C GLU A 48 2.08 25.18 21.76
N ALA A 49 2.85 24.22 22.29
CA ALA A 49 4.09 23.76 21.69
C ALA A 49 3.85 23.15 20.30
N ASN A 50 2.72 22.45 20.09
CA ASN A 50 2.35 21.92 18.78
C ASN A 50 2.04 23.06 17.80
N CYS A 51 1.41 24.14 18.28
CA CYS A 51 1.12 25.32 17.46
C CYS A 51 2.40 26.04 17.03
N ARG A 52 3.31 26.36 17.98
CA ARG A 52 4.57 27.07 17.70
C ARG A 52 5.45 26.34 16.71
N ALA A 53 5.53 25.03 16.83
CA ALA A 53 6.31 24.18 15.95
C ALA A 53 5.95 24.39 14.46
N CYS A 54 4.72 24.79 14.18
CA CYS A 54 4.25 25.04 12.81
C CYS A 54 4.27 26.53 12.44
N HIS A 55 4.33 27.43 13.41
CA HIS A 55 4.00 28.84 13.25
C HIS A 55 5.19 29.79 13.47
N GLU A 56 6.20 29.43 14.27
CA GLU A 56 7.40 30.27 14.46
C GLU A 56 8.66 29.70 13.78
N ASP A 57 8.54 28.57 13.09
CA ASP A 57 9.63 27.97 12.34
C ASP A 57 9.87 28.72 11.01
N THR A 58 11.10 29.18 10.80
CA THR A 58 11.53 29.97 9.62
C THR A 58 11.38 29.28 8.29
N THR A 59 11.22 27.96 8.31
CA THR A 59 11.12 27.10 7.13
C THR A 59 9.68 26.82 6.72
N VAL A 60 8.70 27.02 7.62
CA VAL A 60 7.26 26.75 7.40
C VAL A 60 6.51 28.03 7.02
N VAL A 61 6.80 29.09 7.75
CA VAL A 61 6.33 30.45 7.51
C VAL A 61 7.50 31.36 7.78
N LYS A 62 7.64 32.48 7.05
CA LYS A 62 8.62 33.49 7.49
C LYS A 62 8.21 33.91 8.91
N PRO A 63 8.98 33.70 10.00
CA PRO A 63 8.43 33.81 11.36
C PRO A 63 8.14 35.24 11.71
N GLU A 64 8.82 36.16 11.03
CA GLU A 64 8.54 37.58 10.99
C GLU A 64 7.06 37.84 10.66
N THR A 65 6.41 36.98 9.86
CA THR A 65 5.02 37.13 9.42
C THR A 65 3.99 36.83 10.50
N ILE A 66 4.28 36.10 11.58
CA ILE A 66 3.27 35.84 12.63
C ILE A 66 3.14 37.01 13.61
N PRO A 67 4.24 37.52 14.22
CA PRO A 67 4.20 38.80 14.92
C PRO A 67 3.72 39.90 13.98
N ASN A 68 4.14 39.92 12.71
CA ASN A 68 3.64 40.92 11.76
C ASN A 68 2.15 40.73 11.45
N ARG A 69 1.61 39.51 11.32
CA ARG A 69 0.17 39.30 11.08
C ARG A 69 -0.69 39.85 12.22
N HIS A 70 -0.23 39.71 13.46
CA HIS A 70 -0.89 40.29 14.64
C HIS A 70 -0.64 41.80 14.76
N HIS A 71 0.59 42.27 14.54
CA HIS A 71 0.90 43.70 14.59
C HIS A 71 0.26 44.48 13.42
N LEU A 72 -0.01 43.84 12.28
CA LEU A 72 -0.77 44.40 11.16
C LEU A 72 -2.27 44.51 11.48
N LEU A 73 -2.73 44.00 12.62
CA LEU A 73 -4.07 44.31 13.13
C LEU A 73 -4.10 45.68 13.79
N VAL A 74 -2.98 46.21 14.31
CA VAL A 74 -2.94 47.53 14.96
C VAL A 74 -3.53 48.59 14.03
N GLY A 75 -4.48 49.37 14.56
CA GLY A 75 -5.23 50.37 13.80
C GLY A 75 -6.45 49.84 13.03
N LYS A 76 -6.64 48.52 12.89
CA LYS A 76 -7.87 47.93 12.35
C LYS A 76 -8.94 47.85 13.42
N THR A 77 -10.21 47.86 13.03
CA THR A 77 -11.34 47.69 13.97
C THR A 77 -11.35 46.28 14.58
N ILE A 78 -11.52 46.21 15.90
CA ILE A 78 -11.70 44.99 16.67
C ILE A 78 -13.10 44.42 16.37
N PRO A 79 -13.21 43.17 15.89
CA PRO A 79 -14.49 42.54 15.59
C PRO A 79 -15.26 42.15 16.85
N ASP A 80 -16.57 41.91 16.71
CA ASP A 80 -17.45 41.33 17.72
C ASP A 80 -17.92 39.94 17.24
N PRO A 81 -17.62 38.83 17.94
CA PRO A 81 -16.85 38.76 19.19
C PRO A 81 -15.35 39.07 18.98
N THR A 82 -14.72 39.63 20.02
CA THR A 82 -13.28 39.94 20.03
C THR A 82 -12.46 38.77 20.57
N ALA A 83 -11.37 38.43 19.90
CA ALA A 83 -10.32 37.54 20.43
C ALA A 83 -9.22 38.33 21.16
N ALA A 84 -9.27 39.67 21.15
CA ALA A 84 -8.33 40.53 21.85
C ALA A 84 -8.67 40.52 23.36
N PRO A 85 -7.78 40.05 24.26
CA PRO A 85 -8.10 39.82 25.67
C PRO A 85 -8.60 41.05 26.42
N THR A 86 -8.15 42.24 26.01
CA THR A 86 -8.47 43.53 26.62
C THR A 86 -9.03 44.53 25.59
N GLY A 87 -9.27 44.07 24.36
CA GLY A 87 -9.85 44.89 23.31
C GLY A 87 -11.36 45.03 23.46
N ILE A 88 -11.88 46.20 23.09
CA ILE A 88 -13.32 46.47 23.06
C ILE A 88 -13.78 46.40 21.60
N PRO A 89 -14.75 45.56 21.21
CA PRO A 89 -15.26 45.53 19.85
C PRO A 89 -15.68 46.92 19.34
N GLY A 90 -15.38 47.20 18.08
CA GLY A 90 -15.61 48.51 17.46
C GLY A 90 -14.50 49.54 17.66
N ASN A 91 -13.63 49.38 18.66
CA ASN A 91 -12.41 50.19 18.76
C ASN A 91 -11.33 49.70 17.78
N ALA A 92 -10.28 50.49 17.57
CA ALA A 92 -9.11 50.02 16.86
C ALA A 92 -8.25 49.11 17.75
N TYR A 93 -7.61 48.10 17.18
CA TYR A 93 -6.58 47.32 17.86
C TYR A 93 -5.42 48.24 18.24
N GLU A 94 -5.04 48.21 19.51
CA GLU A 94 -3.84 48.82 20.05
C GLU A 94 -2.92 47.75 20.65
N CYS A 95 -1.67 48.13 20.95
CA CYS A 95 -0.70 47.21 21.57
C CYS A 95 -1.28 46.58 22.84
N LEU A 96 -1.94 47.39 23.68
CA LEU A 96 -2.52 46.93 24.94
C LEU A 96 -3.92 46.32 24.80
N SER A 97 -4.48 46.26 23.59
CA SER A 97 -5.69 45.46 23.31
C SER A 97 -5.36 43.96 23.24
N CYS A 98 -4.11 43.63 22.91
CA CYS A 98 -3.63 42.26 22.76
C CYS A 98 -2.57 41.87 23.81
N HIS A 99 -1.83 42.84 24.34
CA HIS A 99 -0.75 42.59 25.31
C HIS A 99 -1.11 43.12 26.70
N GLN A 100 -0.98 42.27 27.71
CA GLN A 100 -1.09 42.67 29.11
C GLN A 100 0.31 42.97 29.68
N MET A 101 0.44 44.10 30.38
CA MET A 101 1.63 44.41 31.17
C MET A 101 1.32 44.20 32.65
N VAL A 102 2.25 43.59 33.38
CA VAL A 102 2.20 43.41 34.83
C VAL A 102 3.45 44.03 35.45
N TRP A 103 3.27 44.71 36.56
CA TRP A 103 4.38 45.28 37.33
C TRP A 103 5.19 44.16 37.98
N ASP A 104 6.49 44.12 37.68
CA ASP A 104 7.48 43.28 38.35
C ASP A 104 8.16 44.11 39.46
N PRO A 105 7.85 43.86 40.74
CA PRO A 105 8.44 44.60 41.85
C PRO A 105 9.91 44.24 42.11
N ALA A 106 10.41 43.09 41.62
CA ALA A 106 11.82 42.71 41.75
C ALA A 106 12.68 43.43 40.70
N ALA A 107 12.15 43.61 39.50
CA ALA A 107 12.80 44.35 38.42
C ALA A 107 12.46 45.85 38.40
N TYR A 108 11.54 46.31 39.26
CA TYR A 108 10.98 47.68 39.27
C TYR A 108 10.54 48.17 37.88
N SER A 109 9.91 47.29 37.10
CA SER A 109 9.49 47.60 35.72
C SER A 109 8.20 46.87 35.36
N TYR A 110 7.51 47.34 34.32
CA TYR A 110 6.40 46.61 33.72
C TYR A 110 6.96 45.57 32.73
N SER A 111 6.57 44.31 32.92
CA SER A 111 6.87 43.21 32.01
C SER A 111 5.59 42.77 31.31
N PHE A 112 5.71 42.34 30.05
CA PHE A 112 4.59 41.68 29.39
C PHE A 112 4.31 40.33 30.08
N VAL A 113 3.04 40.06 30.38
CA VAL A 113 2.58 38.69 30.69
C VAL A 113 2.90 37.83 29.48
N SER A 114 3.26 36.55 29.67
CA SER A 114 3.47 35.64 28.53
C SER A 114 2.22 35.61 27.64
N PHE A 115 2.28 36.29 26.51
CA PHE A 115 1.13 36.53 25.61
C PHE A 115 1.26 35.75 24.31
N ARG A 116 2.36 35.02 24.12
CA ARG A 116 2.61 34.29 22.88
C ARG A 116 1.92 32.94 22.85
N ASP A 117 1.24 32.52 23.92
CA ASP A 117 0.46 31.29 23.89
C ASP A 117 -0.67 31.43 22.88
N CYS A 118 -0.55 30.71 21.75
CA CYS A 118 -1.49 30.78 20.66
C CYS A 118 -2.92 30.45 21.12
N LEU A 119 -3.05 29.56 22.11
CA LEU A 119 -4.33 29.06 22.60
C LEU A 119 -5.06 30.05 23.51
N LEU A 120 -4.39 31.13 23.94
CA LEU A 120 -5.04 32.22 24.68
C LEU A 120 -6.11 32.93 23.84
N CYS A 121 -5.86 33.05 22.53
CA CYS A 121 -6.76 33.72 21.58
C CYS A 121 -7.33 32.76 20.52
N HIS A 122 -6.62 31.70 20.16
CA HIS A 122 -7.09 30.62 19.29
C HIS A 122 -7.61 29.46 20.14
N GLN A 123 -8.70 29.71 20.86
CA GLN A 123 -9.29 28.70 21.73
C GLN A 123 -9.74 27.50 20.90
N GLN A 124 -9.21 26.33 21.24
CA GLN A 124 -9.75 25.07 20.75
C GLN A 124 -10.99 24.75 21.57
N VAL A 125 -12.13 24.60 20.89
CA VAL A 125 -13.37 24.16 21.52
C VAL A 125 -13.39 22.64 21.46
N ALA A 126 -13.47 21.99 22.61
CA ALA A 126 -13.62 20.54 22.67
C ALA A 126 -14.83 20.10 21.84
N GLY A 127 -14.63 19.11 20.97
CA GLY A 127 -15.62 18.63 20.01
C GLY A 127 -15.71 19.41 18.68
N GLN A 128 -14.94 20.49 18.47
CA GLN A 128 -14.92 21.21 17.18
C GLN A 128 -13.65 20.92 16.38
N ALA A 129 -13.78 20.66 15.08
CA ALA A 129 -12.65 20.52 14.18
C ALA A 129 -11.76 21.77 14.15
N SER A 130 -10.45 21.56 14.08
CA SER A 130 -9.46 22.63 14.18
C SER A 130 -9.46 23.56 12.96
N VAL A 131 -8.88 24.74 13.15
CA VAL A 131 -8.56 25.74 12.11
C VAL A 131 -7.67 25.22 10.96
N HIS A 132 -7.19 23.98 11.00
CA HIS A 132 -6.29 23.40 9.99
C HIS A 132 -6.89 23.25 8.58
N HIS A 133 -8.20 23.17 8.41
CA HIS A 133 -8.81 23.20 7.05
C HIS A 133 -8.87 24.62 6.45
N LEU A 134 -8.28 25.62 7.12
CA LEU A 134 -8.09 26.98 6.57
C LEU A 134 -6.71 27.15 5.90
N THR A 135 -5.92 26.08 5.73
CA THR A 135 -4.66 26.12 4.98
C THR A 135 -4.90 26.30 3.48
N ALA A 136 -3.96 26.92 2.75
CA ALA A 136 -4.12 27.16 1.32
C ALA A 136 -4.39 25.89 0.49
N LYS A 137 -3.86 24.73 0.94
CA LYS A 137 -4.10 23.42 0.32
C LYS A 137 -5.52 22.92 0.56
N ALA A 138 -6.00 22.91 1.80
CA ALA A 138 -7.39 22.57 2.12
C ALA A 138 -8.39 23.54 1.45
N LEU A 139 -8.06 24.83 1.39
CA LEU A 139 -8.85 25.84 0.67
C LEU A 139 -8.90 25.62 -0.85
N ALA A 140 -7.91 24.93 -1.42
CA ALA A 140 -7.84 24.55 -2.82
C ALA A 140 -8.38 23.14 -3.09
N ASP A 141 -9.03 22.51 -2.10
CA ASP A 141 -9.55 21.14 -2.18
C ASP A 141 -8.44 20.10 -2.45
N ASP A 142 -7.21 20.39 -2.02
CA ASP A 142 -6.06 19.47 -2.07
C ASP A 142 -5.91 18.74 -0.71
N CYS A 143 -6.93 17.97 -0.38
CA CYS A 143 -7.04 17.13 0.82
C CYS A 143 -5.93 16.07 0.88
N LYS A 144 -5.67 15.44 -0.27
CA LYS A 144 -4.72 14.35 -0.48
C LYS A 144 -3.31 14.69 -0.04
N ALA A 145 -2.89 15.94 -0.19
CA ALA A 145 -1.58 16.41 0.24
C ALA A 145 -1.31 16.15 1.74
N CYS A 146 -2.35 16.24 2.59
CA CYS A 146 -2.24 16.05 4.03
C CYS A 146 -2.76 14.68 4.47
N HIS A 147 -3.75 14.15 3.76
CA HIS A 147 -4.50 12.98 4.19
C HIS A 147 -4.10 11.69 3.46
N GLY A 148 -3.31 11.72 2.39
CA GLY A 148 -2.79 10.52 1.71
C GLY A 148 -3.89 9.72 0.98
N PRO A 149 -4.45 8.64 1.54
CA PRO A 149 -5.52 7.83 0.95
C PRO A 149 -6.83 8.56 0.63
N ILE A 150 -7.03 9.77 1.14
CA ILE A 150 -8.20 10.61 0.83
C ILE A 150 -7.98 11.28 -0.53
N ASP A 151 -8.97 11.19 -1.40
CA ASP A 151 -8.96 11.77 -2.74
C ASP A 151 -9.30 13.27 -2.72
N ASN A 152 -8.90 13.97 -3.80
CA ASN A 152 -9.24 15.38 -3.94
C ASN A 152 -10.58 15.53 -4.68
N PRO A 153 -11.47 16.43 -4.22
CA PRO A 153 -12.69 16.75 -4.93
C PRO A 153 -12.46 17.11 -6.40
N GLY A 154 -13.06 16.32 -7.29
CA GLY A 154 -13.01 16.57 -8.74
C GLY A 154 -11.67 16.30 -9.42
N ASP A 155 -10.74 15.60 -8.77
CA ASP A 155 -9.47 15.19 -9.39
C ASP A 155 -9.59 14.06 -10.43
N GLY A 156 -10.81 13.53 -10.61
CA GLY A 156 -11.12 12.47 -11.57
C GLY A 156 -10.91 11.05 -11.03
N HIS A 157 -10.74 10.88 -9.71
CA HIS A 157 -10.78 9.55 -9.10
C HIS A 157 -12.11 8.82 -9.38
N TYR A 158 -12.06 7.50 -9.28
CA TYR A 158 -13.21 6.64 -9.54
C TYR A 158 -14.23 6.74 -8.40
N VAL A 159 -15.42 7.24 -8.75
CA VAL A 159 -16.62 7.24 -7.91
C VAL A 159 -17.58 6.18 -8.45
N PRO A 160 -17.95 5.16 -7.66
CA PRO A 160 -18.83 4.10 -8.14
C PRO A 160 -20.22 4.61 -8.56
N ALA A 161 -20.76 4.07 -9.65
CA ALA A 161 -22.00 4.56 -10.28
C ALA A 161 -23.23 3.67 -10.05
N TYR A 162 -23.25 2.87 -8.97
CA TYR A 162 -24.37 1.97 -8.67
C TYR A 162 -25.50 2.67 -7.91
N ASP A 163 -26.72 2.15 -8.04
CA ASP A 163 -27.88 2.65 -7.29
C ASP A 163 -27.66 2.46 -5.78
N PRO A 164 -28.16 3.38 -4.94
CA PRO A 164 -28.12 3.20 -3.50
C PRO A 164 -28.77 1.88 -3.08
N SER A 165 -28.11 1.16 -2.19
CA SER A 165 -28.56 -0.13 -1.66
C SER A 165 -28.13 -0.29 -0.19
N LEU A 166 -28.40 -1.43 0.42
CA LEU A 166 -27.95 -1.70 1.80
C LEU A 166 -26.41 -1.73 1.97
N VAL A 167 -25.65 -1.81 0.86
CA VAL A 167 -24.18 -1.66 0.84
C VAL A 167 -23.74 -0.21 0.56
N THR A 168 -24.67 0.68 0.25
CA THR A 168 -24.48 2.13 0.09
C THR A 168 -24.96 2.81 1.37
N PRO A 169 -24.10 3.03 2.38
CA PRO A 169 -24.56 3.54 3.66
C PRO A 169 -25.27 4.89 3.48
N GLN A 170 -26.46 5.01 4.04
CA GLN A 170 -27.17 6.26 4.13
C GLN A 170 -26.42 7.22 5.04
N VAL A 171 -26.47 8.52 4.73
CA VAL A 171 -25.83 9.61 5.50
C VAL A 171 -26.40 9.80 6.93
N HIS A 172 -27.29 8.91 7.37
CA HIS A 172 -28.00 8.92 8.64
C HIS A 172 -28.07 7.48 9.21
N THR A 173 -28.83 7.28 10.29
CA THR A 173 -29.04 5.95 10.87
C THR A 173 -29.60 5.00 9.82
N GLY A 174 -28.98 3.83 9.64
CA GLY A 174 -29.42 2.88 8.65
C GLY A 174 -30.78 2.27 8.97
N THR A 175 -31.33 1.56 8.00
CA THR A 175 -32.69 0.99 8.07
C THR A 175 -32.73 -0.40 8.72
N GLY A 176 -31.56 -1.01 8.97
CA GLY A 176 -31.46 -2.28 9.67
C GLY A 176 -31.76 -2.18 11.16
N ALA A 177 -32.02 -3.34 11.79
CA ALA A 177 -32.43 -3.43 13.19
C ALA A 177 -31.39 -2.89 14.18
N ASN A 178 -30.11 -2.86 13.78
CA ASN A 178 -29.00 -2.32 14.54
C ASN A 178 -28.40 -1.07 13.88
N GLY A 179 -29.10 -0.49 12.90
CA GLY A 179 -28.61 0.64 12.10
C GLY A 179 -27.88 0.24 10.83
N GLU A 180 -27.95 -1.03 10.40
CA GLU A 180 -27.34 -1.50 9.15
C GLU A 180 -27.79 -0.66 7.96
N GLY A 181 -26.85 -0.37 7.04
CA GLY A 181 -27.11 0.49 5.89
C GLY A 181 -27.03 1.99 6.20
N GLY A 182 -26.47 2.39 7.35
CA GLY A 182 -26.17 3.79 7.66
C GLY A 182 -24.76 3.97 8.19
N CYS A 183 -24.16 5.15 8.03
CA CYS A 183 -22.77 5.40 8.37
C CYS A 183 -22.43 5.10 9.84
N ALA A 184 -23.37 5.41 10.76
CA ALA A 184 -23.18 5.17 12.20
C ALA A 184 -22.99 3.68 12.56
N PHE A 185 -23.41 2.77 11.68
CA PHE A 185 -23.18 1.34 11.87
C PHE A 185 -21.70 0.95 11.68
N CYS A 186 -21.00 1.65 10.78
CA CYS A 186 -19.57 1.43 10.54
C CYS A 186 -18.68 2.40 11.34
N HIS A 187 -19.19 3.59 11.66
CA HIS A 187 -18.53 4.66 12.39
C HIS A 187 -19.18 4.85 13.76
N ASP A 188 -19.06 3.84 14.63
CA ASP A 188 -19.56 3.95 16.00
C ASP A 188 -18.62 4.86 16.81
N GLU A 189 -19.21 5.88 17.45
CA GLU A 189 -18.43 6.80 18.28
C GLU A 189 -17.98 6.08 19.56
N GLY A 190 -16.76 6.35 20.03
CA GLY A 190 -16.26 5.66 21.21
C GLY A 190 -14.76 5.73 21.37
N THR A 191 -14.22 4.80 22.12
CA THR A 191 -12.76 4.61 22.22
C THR A 191 -12.43 3.26 21.60
N ASP A 192 -11.67 3.26 20.51
CA ASP A 192 -11.16 2.02 19.94
C ASP A 192 -10.33 1.33 21.03
N SER A 193 -10.79 0.15 21.45
CA SER A 193 -10.19 -0.56 22.59
C SER A 193 -8.80 -1.09 22.29
N ALA A 194 -8.41 -1.18 21.01
CA ALA A 194 -7.08 -1.64 20.59
C ALA A 194 -6.03 -0.53 20.65
N SER A 195 -6.35 0.66 20.12
CA SER A 195 -5.46 1.83 20.08
C SER A 195 -5.62 2.77 21.27
N GLY A 196 -6.76 2.74 21.96
CA GLY A 196 -7.16 3.74 22.93
C GLY A 196 -7.56 5.09 22.33
N ILE A 197 -7.71 5.19 21.01
CA ILE A 197 -8.06 6.44 20.31
C ILE A 197 -9.56 6.69 20.44
N VAL A 198 -9.91 7.95 20.74
CA VAL A 198 -11.31 8.40 20.72
C VAL A 198 -11.72 8.62 19.27
N VAL A 199 -12.70 7.83 18.82
CA VAL A 199 -13.41 7.94 17.55
C VAL A 199 -14.62 8.84 17.77
N TYR A 200 -14.70 9.94 17.03
CA TYR A 200 -15.81 10.89 17.11
C TYR A 200 -16.88 10.52 16.08
N ASN A 201 -18.14 10.90 16.34
CA ASN A 201 -19.18 10.72 15.34
C ASN A 201 -18.93 11.57 14.09
N ASN A 202 -19.59 11.18 13.00
CA ASN A 202 -19.45 11.83 11.69
C ASN A 202 -19.77 13.34 11.72
N ALA A 203 -20.72 13.76 12.57
CA ALA A 203 -21.08 15.17 12.67
C ALA A 203 -19.95 16.00 13.30
N ASP A 204 -19.25 15.47 14.30
CA ASP A 204 -18.16 16.15 15.00
C ASP A 204 -16.88 16.26 14.16
N THR A 205 -16.62 15.28 13.28
CA THR A 205 -15.45 15.29 12.39
C THR A 205 -15.64 16.17 11.16
N HIS A 206 -16.88 16.33 10.67
CA HIS A 206 -17.16 17.05 9.42
C HIS A 206 -17.76 18.44 9.60
N HIS A 207 -18.41 18.73 10.74
CA HIS A 207 -18.89 20.08 11.04
C HIS A 207 -17.84 20.90 11.80
N SER A 208 -17.97 22.22 11.73
CA SER A 208 -17.03 23.18 12.35
C SER A 208 -15.59 23.09 11.83
N THR A 209 -15.36 22.42 10.69
CA THR A 209 -14.06 22.33 10.00
C THR A 209 -13.54 23.69 9.50
N GLY A 210 -14.40 24.70 9.47
CA GLY A 210 -14.09 26.00 8.89
C GLY A 210 -14.50 26.13 7.42
N LEU A 211 -14.77 25.01 6.73
CA LEU A 211 -15.27 24.99 5.34
C LEU A 211 -16.65 25.66 5.20
N VAL A 212 -17.47 25.62 6.26
CA VAL A 212 -18.78 26.31 6.32
C VAL A 212 -18.66 27.82 6.12
N TYR A 213 -17.64 28.46 6.69
CA TYR A 213 -17.43 29.91 6.58
C TYR A 213 -16.96 30.34 5.19
N LEU A 214 -16.61 29.38 4.34
CA LEU A 214 -16.12 29.58 2.99
C LEU A 214 -17.19 29.24 1.94
N GLY A 215 -18.40 28.90 2.37
CA GLY A 215 -19.49 28.51 1.48
C GLY A 215 -19.27 27.15 0.81
N LYS A 216 -18.36 26.32 1.32
CA LYS A 216 -18.07 24.98 0.78
C LYS A 216 -18.96 23.88 1.38
N CYS A 217 -20.13 24.22 1.90
CA CYS A 217 -21.10 23.24 2.40
C CYS A 217 -21.50 22.24 1.32
N THR A 218 -21.54 22.68 0.06
CA THR A 218 -21.86 21.83 -1.10
C THR A 218 -20.79 20.79 -1.39
N LEU A 219 -19.61 20.87 -0.76
CA LEU A 219 -18.61 19.83 -0.85
C LEU A 219 -19.04 18.57 -0.10
N CYS A 220 -19.85 18.70 0.95
CA CYS A 220 -20.31 17.59 1.78
C CYS A 220 -21.84 17.39 1.72
N HIS A 221 -22.58 18.43 1.30
CA HIS A 221 -24.04 18.41 1.23
C HIS A 221 -24.52 18.75 -0.18
N ASP A 222 -24.96 17.74 -0.92
CA ASP A 222 -25.83 17.98 -2.07
C ASP A 222 -27.29 17.96 -1.60
N ILE A 223 -27.86 19.16 -1.43
CA ILE A 223 -29.26 19.34 -1.03
C ILE A 223 -30.24 19.03 -2.17
N HIS A 224 -29.74 18.85 -3.40
CA HIS A 224 -30.51 18.53 -4.58
C HIS A 224 -30.42 17.05 -4.96
N ALA A 225 -29.41 16.33 -4.46
CA ALA A 225 -29.34 14.88 -4.56
C ALA A 225 -30.48 14.21 -3.80
N ASP A 226 -30.94 13.09 -4.37
CA ASP A 226 -31.79 12.13 -3.67
C ASP A 226 -31.14 11.76 -2.32
N PRO A 227 -31.89 11.70 -1.20
CA PRO A 227 -31.36 11.30 0.11
C PRO A 227 -30.44 10.09 0.08
N ASP A 228 -30.73 9.11 -0.77
CA ASP A 228 -29.96 7.88 -0.88
C ASP A 228 -28.69 8.05 -1.75
N ALA A 229 -28.65 9.05 -2.64
CA ALA A 229 -27.48 9.41 -3.44
C ALA A 229 -26.51 10.37 -2.71
N ARG A 230 -26.87 10.89 -1.52
CA ARG A 230 -26.03 11.85 -0.78
C ARG A 230 -24.71 11.29 -0.31
N VAL A 231 -24.56 9.96 -0.18
CA VAL A 231 -23.26 9.35 0.13
C VAL A 231 -22.23 9.55 -0.98
N ARG A 232 -22.68 9.71 -2.24
CA ARG A 232 -21.81 10.02 -3.38
C ARG A 232 -21.06 11.34 -3.18
N GLN A 233 -21.61 12.22 -2.34
CA GLN A 233 -20.95 13.47 -1.97
C GLN A 233 -19.72 13.23 -1.08
N CYS A 234 -19.73 12.18 -0.24
CA CYS A 234 -18.59 11.74 0.56
C CYS A 234 -17.51 11.14 -0.33
N GLU A 235 -17.91 10.40 -1.37
CA GLU A 235 -16.98 9.78 -2.32
C GLU A 235 -16.11 10.80 -3.05
N ASN A 236 -16.52 12.07 -3.15
CA ASN A 236 -15.66 13.15 -3.67
C ASN A 236 -14.34 13.34 -2.91
N CYS A 237 -14.31 12.95 -1.63
CA CYS A 237 -13.11 12.99 -0.82
C CYS A 237 -12.65 11.58 -0.44
N HIS A 238 -13.58 10.63 -0.33
CA HIS A 238 -13.26 9.28 0.08
C HIS A 238 -13.57 8.29 -1.05
N GLY A 239 -12.69 8.18 -2.04
CA GLY A 239 -12.90 7.25 -3.15
C GLY A 239 -12.72 5.78 -2.74
N VAL A 240 -12.67 4.91 -3.74
CA VAL A 240 -12.62 3.46 -3.53
C VAL A 240 -11.43 3.03 -2.67
N ASN A 241 -10.30 3.70 -2.77
CA ASN A 241 -9.10 3.34 -2.00
C ASN A 241 -9.19 3.73 -0.50
N SER A 242 -10.16 4.53 -0.08
CA SER A 242 -10.34 4.91 1.33
C SER A 242 -11.67 4.41 1.92
N LEU A 243 -12.79 4.46 1.19
CA LEU A 243 -14.06 3.89 1.66
C LEU A 243 -14.22 2.41 1.34
N HIS A 244 -13.52 1.92 0.31
CA HIS A 244 -13.81 0.63 -0.30
C HIS A 244 -12.57 -0.25 -0.53
N ASN A 245 -11.49 0.06 0.18
CA ASN A 245 -10.16 -0.56 0.04
C ASN A 245 -10.10 -2.09 0.24
N ILE A 246 -11.22 -2.71 0.64
CA ILE A 246 -11.40 -4.15 0.79
C ILE A 246 -11.90 -4.81 -0.50
N GLN A 247 -12.10 -4.06 -1.59
CA GLN A 247 -12.59 -4.65 -2.83
C GLN A 247 -11.54 -5.51 -3.54
N VAL A 248 -11.85 -6.79 -3.65
CA VAL A 248 -11.21 -7.78 -4.48
C VAL A 248 -12.27 -8.26 -5.46
N ASP A 249 -11.89 -8.31 -6.72
CA ASP A 249 -12.71 -8.87 -7.78
C ASP A 249 -12.75 -10.40 -7.63
N SER A 250 -13.92 -10.97 -7.37
CA SER A 250 -14.08 -12.41 -7.11
C SER A 250 -14.10 -13.26 -8.37
N ASP A 251 -14.30 -12.66 -9.56
CA ASP A 251 -14.41 -13.39 -10.82
C ASP A 251 -13.55 -12.85 -11.98
N ALA A 252 -12.70 -11.86 -11.70
CA ALA A 252 -11.79 -11.16 -12.61
C ALA A 252 -12.50 -10.34 -13.71
N ASN A 253 -13.75 -9.89 -13.51
CA ASN A 253 -14.52 -9.11 -14.48
C ASN A 253 -14.52 -7.58 -14.21
N GLY A 254 -13.94 -7.15 -13.09
CA GLY A 254 -14.16 -5.84 -12.47
C GLY A 254 -14.75 -6.00 -11.06
N ILE A 255 -14.92 -4.89 -10.34
CA ILE A 255 -15.71 -4.92 -9.09
C ILE A 255 -17.17 -4.72 -9.48
N ASP A 256 -17.99 -5.75 -9.26
CA ASP A 256 -19.43 -5.70 -9.47
C ASP A 256 -20.18 -5.55 -8.12
N PRO A 257 -20.77 -4.36 -7.85
CA PRO A 257 -21.48 -4.09 -6.61
C PRO A 257 -22.64 -5.04 -6.33
N GLY A 258 -22.64 -5.63 -5.14
CA GLY A 258 -23.68 -6.53 -4.64
C GLY A 258 -23.68 -7.93 -5.26
N THR A 259 -22.70 -8.26 -6.12
CA THR A 259 -22.63 -9.56 -6.78
C THR A 259 -21.32 -10.33 -6.58
N GLU A 260 -20.35 -9.77 -5.85
CA GLU A 260 -19.12 -10.51 -5.53
C GLU A 260 -19.41 -11.68 -4.56
N ALA A 261 -18.53 -12.68 -4.59
CA ALA A 261 -18.52 -13.73 -3.59
C ALA A 261 -18.27 -13.14 -2.18
N ALA A 262 -18.77 -13.82 -1.14
CA ALA A 262 -18.45 -13.44 0.22
C ALA A 262 -16.92 -13.52 0.47
N TYR A 263 -16.43 -12.60 1.27
CA TYR A 263 -15.05 -12.32 1.68
C TYR A 263 -14.16 -11.63 0.62
N TYR A 264 -14.79 -11.03 -0.39
CA TYR A 264 -14.10 -10.33 -1.48
C TYR A 264 -14.33 -8.81 -1.44
N GLY A 265 -15.13 -8.29 -0.53
CA GLY A 265 -15.22 -6.86 -0.27
C GLY A 265 -16.65 -6.36 -0.12
N HIS A 266 -16.82 -5.29 0.66
CA HIS A 266 -18.15 -4.79 1.05
C HIS A 266 -18.94 -4.04 -0.03
N ILE A 267 -18.33 -3.64 -1.17
CA ILE A 267 -19.11 -3.19 -2.34
C ILE A 267 -19.78 -4.41 -2.95
N GLY A 268 -19.03 -5.51 -3.04
CA GLY A 268 -19.42 -6.73 -3.70
C GLY A 268 -20.38 -7.64 -2.94
N ASN A 269 -20.23 -7.78 -1.62
CA ASN A 269 -21.08 -8.64 -0.81
C ASN A 269 -21.37 -8.05 0.58
N GLN A 270 -22.65 -8.09 0.99
CA GLN A 270 -23.11 -7.53 2.27
C GLN A 270 -22.55 -8.29 3.49
N ASP A 271 -22.29 -9.59 3.36
CA ASP A 271 -21.76 -10.41 4.46
C ASP A 271 -20.35 -9.97 4.88
N ASP A 272 -19.66 -9.22 4.01
CA ASP A 272 -18.28 -8.77 4.21
C ASP A 272 -18.19 -7.56 5.14
N CYS A 273 -19.32 -6.87 5.35
CA CYS A 273 -19.46 -5.90 6.44
C CYS A 273 -19.31 -6.58 7.82
N TRP A 274 -19.83 -7.80 7.99
CA TRP A 274 -19.80 -8.50 9.27
C TRP A 274 -18.44 -9.15 9.59
N GLY A 275 -17.65 -9.47 8.56
CA GLY A 275 -16.30 -10.03 8.73
C GLY A 275 -15.31 -9.07 9.38
N CYS A 276 -15.54 -7.74 9.27
CA CYS A 276 -14.58 -6.71 9.67
C CYS A 276 -14.89 -6.05 11.03
N HIS A 277 -16.16 -5.93 11.43
CA HIS A 277 -16.55 -5.26 12.67
C HIS A 277 -16.63 -6.19 13.91
N GLY A 278 -16.26 -7.46 13.76
CA GLY A 278 -16.15 -8.43 14.86
C GLY A 278 -14.81 -8.40 15.62
N PHE A 279 -13.83 -7.58 15.21
CA PHE A 279 -12.48 -7.57 15.79
C PHE A 279 -11.97 -6.16 16.13
N THR A 280 -11.35 -6.07 17.31
CA THR A 280 -10.68 -4.90 17.89
C THR A 280 -9.36 -4.58 17.18
N ALA A 281 -9.39 -4.08 15.94
CA ALA A 281 -8.19 -3.67 15.23
C ALA A 281 -8.48 -2.62 14.14
N ALA A 282 -9.03 -1.46 14.50
CA ALA A 282 -9.01 -0.25 13.67
C ALA A 282 -8.18 0.81 14.39
N ALA A 283 -6.88 0.56 14.50
CA ALA A 283 -5.93 1.41 15.20
C ALA A 283 -5.12 2.22 14.17
N ALA A 284 -5.65 3.38 13.75
CA ALA A 284 -4.96 4.27 12.82
C ALA A 284 -4.07 5.28 13.56
N PRO A 285 -2.86 5.61 13.06
CA PRO A 285 -1.97 6.56 13.71
C PRO A 285 -2.45 8.02 13.54
N TYR A 286 -2.58 8.74 14.66
CA TYR A 286 -2.65 10.22 14.71
C TYR A 286 -1.52 10.85 13.89
N SER A 287 -1.79 11.92 13.13
CA SER A 287 -0.85 12.88 12.48
C SER A 287 0.50 12.35 11.98
N GLY A 288 0.60 11.05 11.69
CA GLY A 288 1.85 10.30 11.57
C GLY A 288 1.92 9.56 10.24
N PRO A 289 2.91 8.68 10.05
CA PRO A 289 3.05 7.93 8.81
C PRO A 289 1.79 7.12 8.50
N VAL A 290 1.05 7.53 7.47
CA VAL A 290 -0.11 6.75 6.97
C VAL A 290 0.39 5.39 6.50
N ILE A 291 -0.27 4.30 6.84
CA ILE A 291 0.24 2.99 6.45
C ILE A 291 0.15 2.83 4.93
N PRO A 292 1.27 2.55 4.23
CA PRO A 292 1.25 2.36 2.78
C PRO A 292 0.50 1.09 2.39
N ASP A 293 0.06 1.01 1.13
CA ASP A 293 -0.57 -0.18 0.56
C ASP A 293 0.06 -0.52 -0.78
N ILE A 294 0.27 -1.81 -1.05
CA ILE A 294 0.78 -2.32 -2.33
C ILE A 294 -0.35 -3.04 -3.04
N SER A 295 -0.79 -2.48 -4.16
CA SER A 295 -1.79 -3.09 -5.04
C SER A 295 -1.17 -3.90 -6.19
N GLY A 296 0.12 -3.67 -6.51
CA GLY A 296 0.78 -4.44 -7.56
C GLY A 296 2.28 -4.23 -7.66
N VAL A 297 2.94 -5.16 -8.36
CA VAL A 297 4.36 -5.09 -8.72
C VAL A 297 4.52 -5.40 -10.21
N SER A 298 5.38 -4.68 -10.92
CA SER A 298 5.60 -4.86 -12.36
C SER A 298 6.15 -6.23 -12.73
N ALA A 299 6.81 -6.90 -11.77
CA ALA A 299 7.23 -8.29 -11.87
C ALA A 299 7.22 -8.94 -10.48
N SER A 300 6.70 -10.15 -10.38
CA SER A 300 6.76 -10.98 -9.17
C SER A 300 7.99 -11.89 -9.11
N THR A 301 8.78 -11.90 -10.19
CA THR A 301 10.01 -12.69 -10.34
C THR A 301 11.13 -11.84 -10.94
N VAL A 302 12.34 -11.92 -10.38
CA VAL A 302 13.55 -11.26 -10.91
C VAL A 302 14.72 -12.24 -10.91
N THR A 303 15.78 -11.98 -11.68
CA THR A 303 16.93 -12.87 -11.79
C THR A 303 18.08 -12.40 -10.90
N ALA A 304 18.58 -13.29 -10.04
CA ALA A 304 19.77 -13.07 -9.22
C ALA A 304 20.99 -12.75 -10.09
N GLY A 305 21.88 -11.87 -9.61
CA GLY A 305 23.06 -11.46 -10.35
C GLY A 305 22.86 -10.29 -11.33
N PHE A 306 21.63 -9.76 -11.44
CA PHE A 306 21.33 -8.60 -12.27
C PHE A 306 20.59 -7.53 -11.48
N ASP A 307 20.97 -6.27 -11.69
CA ASP A 307 20.18 -5.14 -11.21
C ASP A 307 18.86 -5.12 -11.99
N THR A 308 17.74 -5.23 -11.27
CA THR A 308 16.41 -5.26 -11.88
C THR A 308 15.55 -4.14 -11.31
N GLN A 309 15.09 -3.24 -12.17
CA GLN A 309 14.15 -2.20 -11.77
C GLN A 309 12.74 -2.79 -11.62
N LEU A 310 12.11 -2.51 -10.49
CA LEU A 310 10.71 -2.84 -10.20
C LEU A 310 9.91 -1.55 -10.05
N THR A 311 8.71 -1.54 -10.63
CA THR A 311 7.69 -0.53 -10.35
C THR A 311 6.64 -1.16 -9.45
N ILE A 312 6.40 -0.54 -8.30
CA ILE A 312 5.44 -0.97 -7.29
C ILE A 312 4.31 0.05 -7.31
N SER A 313 3.09 -0.42 -7.54
CA SER A 313 1.87 0.38 -7.56
C SER A 313 1.11 0.19 -6.25
N GLY A 314 0.44 1.25 -5.80
CA GLY A 314 -0.23 1.25 -4.51
C GLY A 314 -0.76 2.62 -4.11
N ALA A 315 -0.86 2.84 -2.80
CA ALA A 315 -1.34 4.09 -2.23
C ALA A 315 -0.51 4.50 -1.00
N ALA A 316 -0.56 5.79 -0.68
CA ALA A 316 0.08 6.37 0.49
C ALA A 316 1.58 6.05 0.63
N PHE A 317 2.32 5.89 -0.47
CA PHE A 317 3.77 5.66 -0.40
C PHE A 317 4.54 6.90 0.08
N THR A 318 3.95 8.07 -0.11
CA THR A 318 4.35 9.31 0.56
C THR A 318 3.15 9.90 1.29
N ASN A 319 3.40 10.61 2.39
CA ASN A 319 2.42 11.54 2.94
C ASN A 319 3.14 12.66 3.68
N LEU A 320 2.48 13.81 3.81
CA LEU A 320 2.94 14.83 4.73
C LEU A 320 2.49 14.46 6.14
N VAL A 321 3.41 14.47 7.08
CA VAL A 321 3.08 14.51 8.50
C VAL A 321 3.39 15.88 9.05
N GLN A 322 2.67 16.29 10.08
CA GLN A 322 3.00 17.53 10.76
C GLN A 322 4.22 17.29 11.67
N GLY A 323 5.39 17.69 11.19
CA GLY A 323 6.62 17.66 11.96
C GLY A 323 6.83 18.95 12.76
N PRO A 324 7.82 18.96 13.66
CA PRO A 324 8.16 20.13 14.46
C PRO A 324 8.69 21.31 13.64
N THR A 325 8.94 21.10 12.35
CA THR A 325 9.46 22.07 11.38
C THR A 325 8.58 22.16 10.12
N GLY A 326 7.28 21.87 10.25
CA GLY A 326 6.31 21.89 9.15
C GLY A 326 5.95 20.52 8.58
N PRO A 327 5.23 20.50 7.44
CA PRO A 327 4.91 19.26 6.76
C PRO A 327 6.21 18.55 6.35
N ILE A 328 6.52 17.45 7.03
CA ILE A 328 7.61 16.57 6.65
C ILE A 328 7.01 15.56 5.70
N GLU A 329 7.47 15.56 4.45
CA GLU A 329 7.19 14.44 3.57
C GLU A 329 7.93 13.22 4.10
N ILE A 330 7.15 12.23 4.54
CA ILE A 330 7.69 10.92 4.87
C ILE A 330 7.45 10.04 3.67
N THR A 331 8.53 9.43 3.21
CA THR A 331 8.56 8.52 2.07
C THR A 331 8.76 7.09 2.55
N SER A 332 8.16 6.14 1.84
CA SER A 332 8.35 4.72 2.11
C SER A 332 9.68 4.24 1.55
N THR A 333 10.31 3.28 2.23
CA THR A 333 11.35 2.40 1.67
C THR A 333 10.74 1.04 1.35
N ILE A 334 11.47 0.18 0.63
CA ILE A 334 11.03 -1.20 0.39
C ILE A 334 11.87 -2.14 1.26
N SER A 335 11.21 -2.95 2.08
CA SER A 335 11.84 -4.04 2.83
C SER A 335 11.58 -5.37 2.11
N LEU A 336 12.66 -6.11 1.85
CA LEU A 336 12.65 -7.47 1.35
C LEU A 336 13.10 -8.40 2.47
N LYS A 337 12.16 -9.14 3.06
CA LYS A 337 12.44 -10.07 4.15
C LYS A 337 12.42 -11.51 3.66
N ALA A 338 13.53 -12.22 3.79
CA ALA A 338 13.66 -13.62 3.42
C ALA A 338 13.04 -14.54 4.50
N ALA A 339 12.85 -15.82 4.15
CA ALA A 339 12.28 -16.83 5.04
C ALA A 339 13.14 -17.12 6.29
N ASP A 340 14.46 -16.89 6.22
CA ASP A 340 15.36 -17.01 7.37
C ASP A 340 15.32 -15.79 8.31
N GLY A 341 14.50 -14.79 7.97
CA GLY A 341 14.34 -13.55 8.71
C GLY A 341 15.36 -12.47 8.36
N SER A 342 16.33 -12.74 7.47
CA SER A 342 17.22 -11.71 6.94
C SER A 342 16.44 -10.67 6.14
N GLU A 343 16.88 -9.41 6.23
CA GLU A 343 16.15 -8.28 5.68
C GLU A 343 17.09 -7.40 4.85
N THR A 344 16.65 -7.02 3.66
CA THR A 344 17.31 -6.04 2.80
C THR A 344 16.40 -4.86 2.58
N VAL A 345 16.85 -3.65 2.91
CA VAL A 345 16.10 -2.42 2.69
C VAL A 345 16.60 -1.75 1.41
N LEU A 346 15.68 -1.46 0.50
CA LEU A 346 15.94 -0.78 -0.76
C LEU A 346 15.44 0.66 -0.68
N THR A 347 16.28 1.58 -1.12
CA THR A 347 15.93 3.00 -1.29
C THR A 347 15.25 3.19 -2.64
N PRO A 348 14.07 3.83 -2.70
CA PRO A 348 13.43 4.16 -3.98
C PRO A 348 14.34 4.98 -4.89
N ASP A 349 14.39 4.60 -6.18
CA ASP A 349 14.98 5.41 -7.25
C ASP A 349 14.11 6.63 -7.55
N SER A 350 12.78 6.45 -7.49
CA SER A 350 11.78 7.51 -7.50
C SER A 350 10.53 7.07 -6.74
N ILE A 351 9.80 8.03 -6.18
CA ILE A 351 8.60 7.77 -5.39
C ILE A 351 7.57 8.89 -5.61
N THR A 352 6.32 8.48 -5.80
CA THR A 352 5.12 9.31 -5.75
C THR A 352 4.19 8.71 -4.70
N GLU A 353 3.05 9.36 -4.44
CA GLU A 353 2.05 8.83 -3.50
C GLU A 353 1.48 7.47 -3.94
N GLY A 354 1.36 7.20 -5.24
CA GLY A 354 0.81 5.95 -5.78
C GLY A 354 1.82 5.02 -6.46
N THR A 355 3.10 5.38 -6.53
CA THR A 355 4.11 4.56 -7.21
C THR A 355 5.50 4.64 -6.56
N ILE A 356 6.17 3.49 -6.39
CA ILE A 356 7.60 3.40 -6.03
C ILE A 356 8.33 2.74 -7.19
N VAL A 357 9.43 3.34 -7.65
CA VAL A 357 10.40 2.67 -8.53
C VAL A 357 11.63 2.35 -7.70
N VAL A 358 12.07 1.10 -7.72
CA VAL A 358 13.22 0.64 -6.94
C VAL A 358 14.06 -0.35 -7.73
N THR A 359 15.37 -0.38 -7.49
CA THR A 359 16.28 -1.35 -8.09
C THR A 359 16.58 -2.47 -7.10
N VAL A 360 16.21 -3.70 -7.46
CA VAL A 360 16.68 -4.91 -6.78
C VAL A 360 18.13 -5.15 -7.19
N PRO A 361 19.09 -5.15 -6.25
CA PRO A 361 20.49 -5.22 -6.60
C PRO A 361 20.89 -6.64 -7.05
N ALA A 362 21.83 -6.72 -7.98
CA ALA A 362 22.44 -7.97 -8.45
C ALA A 362 23.01 -8.85 -7.32
N THR A 363 23.36 -8.25 -6.18
CA THR A 363 23.91 -8.94 -5.02
C THR A 363 22.85 -9.59 -4.13
N LEU A 364 21.56 -9.35 -4.37
CA LEU A 364 20.50 -10.03 -3.63
C LEU A 364 20.50 -11.52 -3.97
N ALA A 365 20.56 -12.36 -2.94
CA ALA A 365 20.60 -13.80 -3.11
C ALA A 365 19.30 -14.33 -3.71
N ALA A 366 19.38 -15.49 -4.36
CA ALA A 366 18.17 -16.19 -4.82
C ALA A 366 17.32 -16.65 -3.62
N GLY A 367 16.01 -16.50 -3.72
CA GLY A 367 15.07 -16.83 -2.65
C GLY A 367 13.69 -16.18 -2.84
N ASN A 368 12.76 -16.52 -1.95
CA ASN A 368 11.47 -15.83 -1.85
C ASN A 368 11.56 -14.77 -0.76
N TYR A 369 11.07 -13.58 -1.09
CA TYR A 369 11.10 -12.41 -0.22
C TYR A 369 9.69 -11.88 -0.02
N ALA A 370 9.34 -11.63 1.24
CA ALA A 370 8.21 -10.79 1.60
C ALA A 370 8.60 -9.34 1.30
N LEU A 371 8.07 -8.79 0.21
CA LEU A 371 8.22 -7.39 -0.18
C LEU A 371 7.16 -6.57 0.56
N THR A 372 7.59 -5.53 1.26
CA THR A 372 6.74 -4.59 2.00
C THR A 372 7.21 -3.16 1.78
N ALA A 373 6.27 -2.21 1.69
CA ALA A 373 6.58 -0.79 1.77
C ALA A 373 6.58 -0.38 3.25
N VAL A 374 7.65 0.26 3.72
CA VAL A 374 7.84 0.64 5.12
C VAL A 374 7.99 2.14 5.22
N LYS A 375 7.17 2.79 6.05
CA LYS A 375 7.18 4.23 6.25
C LYS A 375 7.19 4.56 7.75
N GLY A 376 8.37 4.84 8.30
CA GLY A 376 8.53 4.99 9.75
C GLY A 376 8.20 3.67 10.48
N PRO A 377 7.32 3.64 11.50
CA PRO A 377 6.91 2.41 12.17
C PRO A 377 5.81 1.63 11.41
N SER A 378 5.31 2.19 10.31
CA SER A 378 4.18 1.66 9.54
C SER A 378 4.70 0.76 8.40
N ALA A 379 4.01 -0.36 8.14
CA ALA A 379 4.34 -1.27 7.04
C ALA A 379 3.07 -1.68 6.28
N SER A 380 3.18 -1.81 4.96
CA SER A 380 2.09 -2.25 4.09
C SER A 380 1.73 -3.73 4.26
N ASN A 381 0.70 -4.17 3.54
CA ASN A 381 0.55 -5.57 3.16
C ASN A 381 1.83 -6.10 2.48
N SER A 382 2.04 -7.41 2.54
CA SER A 382 3.21 -8.05 1.93
C SER A 382 2.86 -8.73 0.62
N VAL A 383 3.71 -8.53 -0.39
CA VAL A 383 3.65 -9.23 -1.68
C VAL A 383 4.88 -10.13 -1.83
N ASN A 384 4.73 -11.33 -2.39
CA ASN A 384 5.86 -12.23 -2.61
C ASN A 384 6.68 -11.80 -3.85
N LEU A 385 7.98 -11.58 -3.67
CA LEU A 385 8.95 -11.40 -4.74
C LEU A 385 9.90 -12.60 -4.77
N ALA A 386 9.96 -13.33 -5.88
CA ALA A 386 10.90 -14.42 -6.07
C ALA A 386 12.14 -13.94 -6.83
N VAL A 387 13.32 -14.07 -6.20
CA VAL A 387 14.62 -13.87 -6.85
C VAL A 387 15.12 -15.23 -7.31
N MET A 388 15.07 -15.46 -8.62
CA MET A 388 15.40 -16.74 -9.25
C MET A 388 16.90 -16.79 -9.60
N PRO A 389 17.59 -17.91 -9.41
CA PRO A 389 18.95 -18.07 -9.91
C PRO A 389 19.05 -17.85 -11.43
N GLU A 390 20.16 -17.28 -11.93
CA GLU A 390 20.45 -17.26 -13.37
C GLU A 390 20.66 -18.70 -13.88
N VAL A 391 19.80 -19.12 -14.82
CA VAL A 391 19.98 -20.38 -15.54
C VAL A 391 21.05 -20.19 -16.59
N LYS A 392 22.18 -20.87 -16.42
CA LYS A 392 23.35 -20.64 -17.27
C LYS A 392 24.13 -21.92 -17.52
N ILE A 393 24.39 -22.21 -18.79
CA ILE A 393 25.32 -23.28 -19.17
C ILE A 393 26.73 -22.69 -19.25
N THR A 394 27.61 -23.13 -18.36
CA THR A 394 29.03 -22.73 -18.38
C THR A 394 29.83 -23.64 -19.31
N SER A 395 29.52 -24.93 -19.36
CA SER A 395 30.10 -25.86 -20.31
C SER A 395 29.18 -27.04 -20.59
N ALA A 396 29.24 -27.58 -21.80
CA ALA A 396 28.64 -28.86 -22.13
C ALA A 396 29.66 -29.72 -22.90
N SER A 397 29.69 -31.01 -22.61
CA SER A 397 30.52 -31.97 -23.33
C SER A 397 29.73 -33.24 -23.60
N CYS A 398 30.01 -33.89 -24.73
CA CYS A 398 29.34 -35.13 -25.08
C CYS A 398 30.35 -36.27 -25.22
N SER A 399 30.04 -37.40 -24.59
CA SER A 399 30.83 -38.63 -24.66
C SER A 399 29.89 -39.82 -24.76
N ASN A 400 30.01 -40.61 -25.83
CA ASN A 400 29.17 -41.79 -26.08
C ASN A 400 27.66 -41.50 -26.03
N GLY A 401 27.22 -40.35 -26.53
CA GLY A 401 25.81 -39.96 -26.56
C GLY A 401 25.23 -39.49 -25.21
N VAL A 402 26.07 -39.42 -24.17
CA VAL A 402 25.75 -38.75 -22.90
C VAL A 402 26.31 -37.33 -22.95
N VAL A 403 25.44 -36.35 -22.79
CA VAL A 403 25.78 -34.93 -22.66
C VAL A 403 25.88 -34.60 -21.17
N SER A 404 27.07 -34.21 -20.74
CA SER A 404 27.35 -33.68 -19.40
C SER A 404 27.41 -32.17 -19.48
N ILE A 405 26.52 -31.51 -18.75
CA ILE A 405 26.31 -30.06 -18.71
C ILE A 405 26.72 -29.56 -17.32
N THR A 406 27.46 -28.46 -17.26
CA THR A 406 27.83 -27.76 -16.03
C THR A 406 27.41 -26.31 -16.12
N GLY A 407 26.88 -25.78 -15.04
CA GLY A 407 26.27 -24.45 -15.03
C GLY A 407 25.73 -24.05 -13.67
N SER A 408 24.69 -23.21 -13.68
CA SER A 408 23.97 -22.72 -12.51
C SER A 408 22.49 -22.60 -12.79
N GLY A 409 21.68 -22.57 -11.72
CA GLY A 409 20.25 -22.31 -11.79
C GLY A 409 19.46 -23.46 -12.41
N PHE A 410 20.01 -24.67 -12.45
CA PHE A 410 19.31 -25.81 -13.03
C PHE A 410 18.18 -26.32 -12.14
N SER A 411 18.14 -25.97 -10.85
CA SER A 411 17.08 -26.36 -9.92
C SER A 411 16.95 -27.89 -9.74
N GLN A 412 15.79 -28.37 -9.28
CA GLN A 412 15.46 -29.80 -9.18
C GLN A 412 14.82 -30.31 -10.48
N TYR A 413 15.24 -31.48 -10.97
CA TYR A 413 14.55 -32.14 -12.08
C TYR A 413 13.27 -32.82 -11.60
N VAL A 414 12.16 -32.57 -12.30
CA VAL A 414 10.90 -33.26 -12.08
C VAL A 414 10.59 -34.09 -13.32
N ASN A 415 10.68 -35.42 -13.17
CA ASN A 415 10.40 -36.38 -14.24
C ASN A 415 8.88 -36.56 -14.46
N ALA A 416 8.23 -35.47 -14.86
CA ALA A 416 6.83 -35.43 -15.24
C ALA A 416 6.69 -34.61 -16.52
N SER A 417 5.80 -35.02 -17.41
CA SER A 417 5.51 -34.24 -18.62
C SER A 417 4.96 -32.87 -18.23
N GLY A 418 5.49 -31.80 -18.83
CA GLY A 418 5.07 -30.43 -18.53
C GLY A 418 5.59 -29.85 -17.21
N SER A 419 6.62 -30.46 -16.61
CA SER A 419 7.20 -29.97 -15.36
C SER A 419 8.01 -28.66 -15.49
N GLY A 420 8.29 -28.21 -16.72
CA GLY A 420 9.21 -27.10 -16.97
C GLY A 420 10.68 -27.45 -16.70
N THR A 421 11.03 -28.75 -16.61
CA THR A 421 12.43 -29.18 -16.50
C THR A 421 12.75 -30.20 -17.57
N SER A 422 13.61 -29.85 -18.52
CA SER A 422 13.97 -30.75 -19.61
C SER A 422 15.35 -30.45 -20.19
N VAL A 423 15.93 -31.44 -20.87
CA VAL A 423 17.12 -31.27 -21.69
C VAL A 423 16.81 -31.76 -23.09
N TYR A 424 17.07 -30.93 -24.09
CA TYR A 424 16.88 -31.30 -25.49
C TYR A 424 17.95 -30.65 -26.37
N LEU A 425 18.27 -31.32 -27.48
CA LEU A 425 19.13 -30.76 -28.52
C LEU A 425 18.22 -30.04 -29.52
N THR A 426 18.60 -28.83 -29.93
CA THR A 426 17.74 -27.93 -30.73
C THR A 426 17.26 -28.56 -32.04
N ASP A 427 18.08 -29.43 -32.65
CA ASP A 427 17.81 -30.08 -33.93
C ASP A 427 17.50 -31.59 -33.80
N ALA A 428 17.43 -32.14 -32.58
CA ALA A 428 17.18 -33.57 -32.40
C ALA A 428 15.71 -33.94 -32.54
N VAL A 429 15.48 -35.09 -33.18
CA VAL A 429 14.15 -35.70 -33.36
C VAL A 429 13.58 -36.25 -32.03
N ALA A 430 14.42 -36.39 -31.00
CA ALA A 430 14.03 -36.91 -29.69
C ALA A 430 14.70 -36.15 -28.54
N ASN A 431 13.95 -35.95 -27.45
CA ASN A 431 14.44 -35.34 -26.22
C ASN A 431 15.49 -36.22 -25.55
N CYS A 432 16.42 -35.59 -24.83
CA CYS A 432 17.39 -36.32 -24.03
C CYS A 432 16.70 -36.96 -22.81
N THR A 433 17.12 -38.16 -22.43
CA THR A 433 16.70 -38.79 -21.16
C THR A 433 17.64 -38.34 -20.06
N VAL A 434 17.16 -37.57 -19.09
CA VAL A 434 17.96 -37.12 -17.94
C VAL A 434 18.40 -38.33 -17.11
N LEU A 435 19.71 -38.46 -16.90
CA LEU A 435 20.35 -39.51 -16.10
C LEU A 435 20.63 -39.01 -14.67
N SER A 436 21.12 -37.78 -14.54
CA SER A 436 21.39 -37.11 -13.27
C SER A 436 21.11 -35.62 -13.41
N TRP A 437 20.67 -34.98 -12.33
CA TRP A 437 20.41 -33.55 -12.31
C TRP A 437 20.66 -32.99 -10.92
N THR A 438 21.50 -31.97 -10.85
CA THR A 438 21.71 -31.12 -9.68
C THR A 438 21.59 -29.66 -10.13
N ASP A 439 21.62 -28.73 -9.18
CA ASP A 439 21.57 -27.30 -9.50
C ASP A 439 22.75 -26.81 -10.37
N THR A 440 23.84 -27.56 -10.45
CA THR A 440 25.07 -27.17 -11.18
C THR A 440 25.52 -28.16 -12.25
N THR A 441 24.91 -29.34 -12.30
CA THR A 441 25.33 -30.40 -13.23
C THR A 441 24.15 -31.19 -13.74
N ILE A 442 24.11 -31.49 -15.04
CA ILE A 442 23.12 -32.37 -15.65
C ILE A 442 23.83 -33.39 -16.52
N ASP A 443 23.51 -34.67 -16.36
CA ASP A 443 23.86 -35.70 -17.34
C ASP A 443 22.59 -36.16 -18.05
N ALA A 444 22.59 -36.15 -19.37
CA ALA A 444 21.45 -36.59 -20.17
C ALA A 444 21.88 -37.47 -21.35
N GLN A 445 21.14 -38.56 -21.58
CA GLN A 445 21.32 -39.45 -22.72
C GLN A 445 20.54 -38.91 -23.92
N CYS A 446 21.24 -38.37 -24.92
CA CYS A 446 20.64 -37.71 -26.08
C CYS A 446 20.72 -38.54 -27.38
N GLY A 447 21.44 -39.67 -27.37
CA GLY A 447 21.61 -40.55 -28.53
C GLY A 447 22.65 -40.05 -29.54
N GLU A 448 22.68 -38.75 -29.81
CA GLU A 448 23.69 -38.07 -30.62
C GLU A 448 24.36 -36.92 -29.87
N CYS A 449 25.52 -36.47 -30.37
CA CYS A 449 26.23 -35.31 -29.85
C CYS A 449 26.04 -34.13 -30.82
N ASP A 450 24.93 -33.41 -30.69
CA ASP A 450 24.67 -32.18 -31.45
C ASP A 450 25.55 -31.02 -30.93
N PRO A 451 25.97 -30.06 -31.76
CA PRO A 451 26.70 -28.88 -31.30
C PRO A 451 25.91 -27.96 -30.36
N SER A 452 24.59 -28.08 -30.25
CA SER A 452 23.74 -27.21 -29.43
C SER A 452 22.88 -27.99 -28.43
N ILE A 453 22.74 -27.45 -27.23
CA ILE A 453 21.92 -28.00 -26.14
C ILE A 453 21.07 -26.89 -25.52
N ASN A 454 19.82 -27.20 -25.20
CA ASN A 454 18.95 -26.38 -24.35
C ASN A 454 18.68 -27.12 -23.03
N VAL A 455 18.76 -26.38 -21.94
CA VAL A 455 18.29 -26.77 -20.61
C VAL A 455 17.13 -25.88 -20.25
N ASP A 456 15.95 -26.48 -20.10
CA ASP A 456 14.77 -25.85 -19.53
C ASP A 456 14.70 -26.21 -18.04
N SER A 457 14.48 -25.21 -17.20
CA SER A 457 14.38 -25.36 -15.75
C SER A 457 13.18 -24.56 -15.23
N VAL A 458 12.77 -24.82 -13.98
CA VAL A 458 11.67 -24.04 -13.37
C VAL A 458 12.01 -22.55 -13.21
N TYR A 459 13.27 -22.17 -13.39
CA TYR A 459 13.75 -20.79 -13.32
C TYR A 459 13.95 -20.14 -14.71
N GLY A 460 13.78 -20.89 -15.79
CA GLY A 460 13.97 -20.43 -17.18
C GLY A 460 14.85 -21.36 -18.02
N GLU A 461 15.17 -20.90 -19.23
CA GLU A 461 15.93 -21.67 -20.22
C GLU A 461 17.37 -21.17 -20.38
N ALA A 462 18.28 -22.08 -20.73
CA ALA A 462 19.66 -21.74 -21.11
C ALA A 462 20.13 -22.54 -22.33
N TYR A 463 20.79 -21.84 -23.24
CA TYR A 463 21.35 -22.40 -24.47
C TYR A 463 22.87 -22.50 -24.37
N GLY A 464 23.44 -23.60 -24.86
CA GLY A 464 24.87 -23.86 -24.78
C GLY A 464 25.41 -24.60 -26.00
N ALA A 465 26.69 -24.40 -26.29
CA ALA A 465 27.40 -25.20 -27.28
C ALA A 465 28.00 -26.46 -26.62
N VAL A 466 27.86 -27.61 -27.27
CA VAL A 466 28.39 -28.90 -26.80
C VAL A 466 29.75 -29.16 -27.43
N SER A 467 30.77 -29.28 -26.60
CA SER A 467 32.10 -29.70 -27.04
C SER A 467 32.12 -31.22 -27.28
N VAL A 468 32.22 -31.62 -28.55
CA VAL A 468 32.34 -33.04 -28.91
C VAL A 468 33.80 -33.47 -28.85
N LYS A 469 34.18 -34.22 -27.81
CA LYS A 469 35.47 -34.93 -27.81
C LYS A 469 35.37 -36.06 -28.83
N LYS A 470 35.80 -35.81 -30.08
CA LYS A 470 36.01 -36.89 -31.06
C LYS A 470 37.07 -37.84 -30.51
N THR A 471 36.64 -38.98 -29.97
CA THR A 471 37.56 -40.10 -29.72
C THR A 471 38.05 -40.56 -31.07
N ILE A 472 39.25 -40.12 -31.47
CA ILE A 472 39.94 -40.65 -32.64
C ILE A 472 40.31 -42.09 -32.29
N ILE A 473 39.43 -43.03 -32.63
CA ILE A 473 39.77 -44.44 -32.63
C ILE A 473 40.83 -44.58 -33.71
N LYS A 474 42.11 -44.58 -33.33
CA LYS A 474 43.20 -44.99 -34.21
C LYS A 474 42.83 -46.39 -34.69
N LYS A 475 42.43 -46.51 -35.97
CA LYS A 475 42.29 -47.81 -36.62
C LYS A 475 43.56 -48.60 -36.31
N PRO A 476 43.46 -49.84 -35.78
CA PRO A 476 44.65 -50.64 -35.60
C PRO A 476 45.36 -50.70 -36.95
N SER A 477 46.62 -50.26 -36.95
CA SER A 477 47.50 -50.34 -38.12
C SER A 477 47.56 -51.81 -38.54
N THR A 478 46.87 -52.14 -39.62
CA THR A 478 47.06 -53.42 -40.30
C THR A 478 48.47 -53.37 -40.90
N ARG A 479 49.45 -53.87 -40.15
CA ARG A 479 50.74 -54.26 -40.72
C ARG A 479 50.44 -55.32 -41.79
N ARG A 480 50.66 -54.95 -43.06
CA ARG A 480 50.87 -55.93 -44.13
C ARG A 480 52.30 -56.43 -44.07
#